data_AF-A0A9X3HW96-F1
#
_entry.id   AF-A0A9X3HW96-F1
#
_cell.length_a   1.000
_cell.length_b   1.000
_cell.length_c   1.000
_cell.angle_alpha   90.00
_cell.angle_beta   90.00
_cell.angle_gamma   90.00
#
_symmetry.space_group_name_H-M   'P 1'
#
loop_
_entity.id
_entity.type
_entity.pdbx_description
1 polymer ?
#
loop_
_entity_poly.entity_id
_entity_poly.type
_entity_poly.pdbx_seq_one_letter_code
_entity_poly.pdbx_strand_id
1 'polypeptide(L)'
;MSEFKYLLDTKKTLSVNEQGLSVVQVYTDTEITNSQLFINVNDLVENSPLTRGEVNEHVADKPEEQVITDGGQTLIRVSSALKLNDPKLRDVDPNVCAQARQFEQDIDNINMMPKLNEERIIASETVKTKSTKAKQDYKKQRIKQGLGNICEKTNQPIPQGDKLHIHHDPREADFPELAAEQASLSANGSTVHNEGHKNDNEPFK
;
A
#
# COMPACT_ATOMS: atom_id res chain seq x y z
N MET A 1 -12.06 -3.77 7.76
CA MET A 1 -10.91 -3.32 6.94
C MET A 1 -10.32 -2.13 7.66
N SER A 2 -9.00 -2.10 7.84
CA SER A 2 -8.33 -0.88 8.32
C SER A 2 -8.59 0.22 7.29
N GLU A 3 -9.19 1.32 7.71
CA GLU A 3 -9.30 2.50 6.85
C GLU A 3 -7.90 3.08 6.69
N PHE A 4 -7.38 3.13 5.46
CA PHE A 4 -6.17 3.90 5.20
C PHE A 4 -6.48 5.36 5.49
N LYS A 5 -5.82 5.91 6.49
CA LYS A 5 -5.92 7.33 6.81
C LYS A 5 -4.66 8.02 6.34
N TYR A 6 -4.81 8.87 5.34
CA TYR A 6 -3.74 9.74 4.86
C TYR A 6 -3.80 11.08 5.58
N LEU A 7 -2.67 11.54 6.08
CA LEU A 7 -2.53 12.84 6.75
C LEU A 7 -2.31 13.93 5.69
N LEU A 8 -3.39 14.41 5.07
CA LEU A 8 -3.32 15.36 3.93
C LEU A 8 -2.65 16.70 4.29
N ASP A 9 -2.61 17.07 5.57
CA ASP A 9 -1.89 18.23 6.08
C ASP A 9 -0.36 18.08 6.03
N THR A 10 0.14 16.85 5.92
CA THR A 10 1.57 16.55 5.78
C THR A 10 2.08 16.56 4.34
N LYS A 11 1.20 16.92 3.38
CA LYS A 11 1.51 16.84 1.96
C LYS A 11 2.72 17.65 1.56
N LYS A 12 3.57 17.05 0.73
CA LYS A 12 4.77 17.66 0.20
C LYS A 12 4.94 17.31 -1.28
N THR A 13 5.01 18.32 -2.13
CA THR A 13 5.29 18.12 -3.56
C THR A 13 6.76 17.81 -3.78
N LEU A 14 7.02 16.79 -4.58
CA LEU A 14 8.33 16.35 -5.02
C LEU A 14 8.35 16.36 -6.55
N SER A 15 9.40 16.94 -7.14
CA SER A 15 9.59 16.95 -8.59
C SER A 15 11.08 16.81 -8.92
N VAL A 16 11.39 16.21 -10.07
CA VAL A 16 12.79 16.06 -10.53
C VAL A 16 13.37 17.41 -10.97
N ASN A 17 12.52 18.32 -11.44
CA ASN A 17 12.84 19.67 -11.90
C ASN A 17 11.59 20.59 -11.80
N GLU A 18 11.75 21.90 -11.97
CA GLU A 18 10.65 22.89 -11.86
C GLU A 18 9.58 22.79 -12.98
N GLN A 19 9.83 21.96 -14.00
CA GLN A 19 9.01 21.87 -15.23
C GLN A 19 8.52 20.45 -15.55
N GLY A 20 8.83 19.46 -14.72
CA GLY A 20 8.53 18.06 -14.97
C GLY A 20 7.51 17.46 -14.02
N LEU A 21 7.36 16.14 -14.11
CA LEU A 21 6.41 15.36 -13.33
C LEU A 21 6.55 15.66 -11.83
N SER A 22 5.42 16.02 -11.23
CA SER A 22 5.31 16.28 -9.80
C SER A 22 4.48 15.19 -9.15
N VAL A 23 4.93 14.72 -7.99
CA VAL A 23 4.17 13.82 -7.13
C VAL A 23 4.01 14.43 -5.75
N VAL A 24 2.95 14.06 -5.07
CA VAL A 24 2.64 14.49 -3.72
C VAL A 24 2.96 13.34 -2.77
N GLN A 25 3.93 13.56 -1.89
CA GLN A 25 4.20 12.70 -0.75
C GLN A 25 3.19 13.00 0.36
N VAL A 26 2.53 11.98 0.89
CA VAL A 26 1.57 12.09 1.99
C VAL A 26 1.86 11.03 3.04
N TYR A 27 1.96 11.41 4.31
CA TYR A 27 2.15 10.45 5.39
C TYR A 27 0.86 9.69 5.70
N THR A 28 1.03 8.47 6.21
CA THR A 28 -0.04 7.61 6.71
C THR A 28 -0.22 7.83 8.21
N ASP A 29 -1.47 7.85 8.65
CA ASP A 29 -1.88 7.90 10.06
C ASP A 29 -1.91 6.49 10.64
N THR A 30 -0.73 5.90 10.76
CA THR A 30 -0.55 4.53 11.28
C THR A 30 0.54 4.50 12.34
N GLU A 31 0.57 3.43 13.14
CA GLU A 31 1.59 3.21 14.15
C GLU A 31 3.01 3.17 13.54
N ILE A 32 3.14 2.71 12.30
CA ILE A 32 4.39 2.73 11.53
C ILE A 32 4.33 3.92 10.57
N THR A 33 4.96 5.04 10.96
CA THR A 33 5.09 6.21 10.10
C THR A 33 5.68 5.81 8.76
N ASN A 34 4.86 5.91 7.73
CA ASN A 34 5.23 5.71 6.34
C ASN A 34 4.61 6.82 5.50
N SER A 35 5.09 6.98 4.27
CA SER A 35 4.48 7.89 3.30
C SER A 35 4.21 7.18 1.99
N GLN A 36 3.15 7.62 1.31
CA GLN A 36 2.80 7.18 -0.02
C GLN A 36 2.94 8.35 -0.99
N LEU A 37 3.29 8.02 -2.23
CA LEU A 37 3.37 9.00 -3.31
C LEU A 37 2.10 8.93 -4.15
N PHE A 38 1.57 10.10 -4.47
CA PHE A 38 0.39 10.29 -5.29
C PHE A 38 0.69 11.23 -6.45
N ILE A 39 -0.04 11.10 -7.54
CA ILE A 39 0.00 12.00 -8.68
C ILE A 39 -1.40 12.54 -8.93
N ASN A 40 -1.50 13.82 -9.29
CA ASN A 40 -2.76 14.39 -9.73
C ASN A 40 -3.19 13.72 -11.05
N VAL A 41 -4.46 13.34 -11.17
CA VAL A 41 -4.99 12.72 -12.40
C VAL A 41 -4.77 13.59 -13.64
N ASN A 42 -4.80 14.92 -13.51
CA ASN A 42 -4.48 15.84 -14.60
C ASN A 42 -3.02 15.69 -15.04
N ASP A 43 -2.09 15.75 -14.09
CA ASP A 43 -0.65 15.62 -14.35
C ASP A 43 -0.31 14.25 -14.94
N LEU A 44 -1.02 13.18 -14.51
CA LEU A 44 -0.86 11.85 -15.09
C LEU A 44 -1.20 11.86 -16.58
N VAL A 45 -2.33 12.46 -16.98
CA VAL A 45 -2.75 12.54 -18.38
C VAL A 45 -1.82 13.44 -19.20
N GLU A 46 -1.22 14.46 -18.59
CA GLU A 46 -0.30 15.38 -19.29
C GLU A 46 1.11 14.78 -19.49
N ASN A 47 1.54 13.88 -18.59
CA ASN A 47 2.89 13.34 -18.58
C ASN A 47 2.97 11.85 -18.99
N SER A 48 1.86 11.26 -19.41
CA SER A 48 1.81 9.86 -19.87
C SER A 48 0.99 9.74 -21.15
N PRO A 49 1.11 8.64 -21.91
CA PRO A 49 0.27 8.39 -23.07
C PRO A 49 -1.19 8.03 -22.73
N LEU A 50 -1.61 8.12 -21.46
CA LEU A 50 -2.96 7.76 -21.02
C LEU A 50 -3.98 8.80 -21.47
N THR A 51 -5.11 8.33 -21.97
CA THR A 51 -6.25 9.20 -22.23
C THR A 51 -6.98 9.55 -20.93
N ARG A 52 -7.67 10.70 -20.94
CA ARG A 52 -8.54 11.11 -19.84
C ARG A 52 -9.60 10.05 -19.50
N GLY A 53 -10.14 9.38 -20.53
CA GLY A 53 -11.14 8.33 -20.38
C GLY A 53 -10.61 7.13 -19.59
N GLU A 54 -9.43 6.62 -19.99
CA GLU A 54 -8.77 5.50 -19.30
C GLU A 54 -8.50 5.82 -17.83
N VAL A 55 -7.98 7.02 -17.54
CA VAL A 55 -7.68 7.39 -16.14
C VAL A 55 -8.97 7.55 -15.34
N ASN A 56 -10.00 8.20 -15.88
CA ASN A 56 -11.27 8.38 -15.19
C ASN A 56 -11.96 7.04 -14.89
N GLU A 57 -11.98 6.13 -15.87
CA GLU A 57 -12.50 4.77 -15.67
C GLU A 57 -11.70 4.02 -14.60
N HIS A 58 -10.37 4.20 -14.58
CA HIS A 58 -9.54 3.56 -13.57
C HIS A 58 -9.81 4.08 -12.16
N VAL A 59 -10.11 5.37 -11.96
CA VAL A 59 -10.26 5.97 -10.62
C VAL A 59 -11.68 5.96 -10.07
N ALA A 60 -12.71 5.78 -10.90
CA ALA A 60 -14.12 5.99 -10.54
C ALA A 60 -14.61 5.20 -9.32
N ASP A 61 -14.06 3.99 -9.08
CA ASP A 61 -14.49 3.09 -8.00
C ASP A 61 -13.30 2.52 -7.19
N LYS A 62 -12.18 3.25 -7.16
CA LYS A 62 -11.00 2.76 -6.44
C LYS A 62 -11.08 3.04 -4.94
N PRO A 63 -10.59 2.10 -4.11
CA PRO A 63 -10.51 2.33 -2.67
C PRO A 63 -9.54 3.47 -2.35
N GLU A 64 -9.72 4.06 -1.16
CA GLU A 64 -8.91 5.19 -0.67
C GLU A 64 -7.41 4.88 -0.65
N GLU A 65 -7.03 3.61 -0.51
CA GLU A 65 -5.64 3.13 -0.55
C GLU A 65 -4.93 3.38 -1.92
N GLN A 66 -5.71 3.61 -2.97
CA GLN A 66 -5.25 3.82 -4.35
C GLN A 66 -5.61 5.21 -4.87
N VAL A 67 -6.72 5.79 -4.44
CA VAL A 67 -7.20 7.09 -4.92
C VAL A 67 -7.74 7.91 -3.76
N ILE A 68 -7.25 9.15 -3.63
CA ILE A 68 -7.71 10.11 -2.62
C ILE A 68 -8.22 11.39 -3.27
N THR A 69 -9.02 12.16 -2.55
CA THR A 69 -9.44 13.51 -2.96
C THR A 69 -8.89 14.55 -1.99
N ASP A 70 -8.20 15.55 -2.53
CA ASP A 70 -7.64 16.68 -1.75
C ASP A 70 -7.99 18.00 -2.46
N GLY A 71 -8.68 18.91 -1.76
CA GLY A 71 -9.03 20.22 -2.32
C GLY A 71 -9.85 20.18 -3.62
N GLY A 72 -10.63 19.12 -3.85
CA GLY A 72 -11.38 18.89 -5.09
C GLY A 72 -10.54 18.31 -6.23
N GLN A 73 -9.27 17.98 -5.99
CA GLN A 73 -8.41 17.27 -6.93
C GLN A 73 -8.40 15.78 -6.61
N THR A 74 -8.46 14.95 -7.65
CA THR A 74 -8.29 13.49 -7.53
C THR A 74 -6.82 13.15 -7.67
N LEU A 75 -6.28 12.47 -6.67
CA LEU A 75 -4.89 11.99 -6.66
C LEU A 75 -4.89 10.46 -6.69
N ILE A 76 -4.11 9.87 -7.59
CA ILE A 76 -3.93 8.42 -7.71
C ILE A 76 -2.54 8.04 -7.19
N ARG A 77 -2.45 6.93 -6.45
CA ARG A 77 -1.18 6.41 -5.93
C ARG A 77 -0.24 6.08 -7.10
N VAL A 78 1.02 6.45 -6.97
CA VAL A 78 2.04 6.27 -8.02
C VAL A 78 2.15 4.81 -8.48
N SER A 79 2.03 3.84 -7.55
CA SER A 79 2.06 2.42 -7.90
C SER A 79 0.90 1.99 -8.80
N SER A 80 -0.30 2.54 -8.60
CA SER A 80 -1.44 2.31 -9.48
C SER A 80 -1.27 3.01 -10.82
N ALA A 81 -0.73 4.23 -10.83
CA ALA A 81 -0.43 4.97 -12.07
C ALA A 81 0.61 4.24 -12.94
N LEU A 82 1.67 3.67 -12.34
CA LEU A 82 2.67 2.87 -13.05
C LEU A 82 2.06 1.61 -13.68
N LYS A 83 1.23 0.87 -12.92
CA LYS A 83 0.53 -0.30 -13.45
C LYS A 83 -0.39 0.05 -14.60
N LEU A 84 -1.15 1.14 -14.46
CA LEU A 84 -1.99 1.64 -15.52
C LEU A 84 -1.14 2.00 -16.75
N ASN A 85 0.01 2.63 -16.56
CA ASN A 85 0.89 3.07 -17.66
C ASN A 85 1.95 2.04 -18.11
N ASP A 86 1.81 0.74 -17.78
CA ASP A 86 2.84 -0.28 -18.10
C ASP A 86 3.21 -0.26 -19.60
N PRO A 87 4.47 0.06 -19.98
CA PRO A 87 4.88 0.17 -21.37
C PRO A 87 4.69 -1.11 -22.19
N LYS A 88 4.55 -2.28 -21.55
CA LYS A 88 4.27 -3.55 -22.23
C LYS A 88 2.81 -3.70 -22.64
N LEU A 89 1.91 -2.99 -21.98
CA LEU A 89 0.47 -2.96 -22.28
C LEU A 89 0.12 -1.85 -23.27
N ARG A 90 1.05 -0.91 -23.50
CA ARG A 90 0.90 0.19 -24.44
C ARG A 90 1.14 -0.30 -25.88
N ASP A 91 0.47 0.34 -26.83
CA ASP A 91 0.47 -0.01 -28.27
C ASP A 91 1.90 -0.20 -28.82
N VAL A 92 2.03 -0.92 -29.93
CA VAL A 92 3.30 -1.16 -30.64
C VAL A 92 3.92 0.14 -31.20
N ASP A 93 3.22 1.28 -31.11
CA ASP A 93 3.75 2.59 -31.48
C ASP A 93 5.00 2.93 -30.62
N PRO A 94 6.18 3.07 -31.25
CA PRO A 94 7.41 3.41 -30.55
C PRO A 94 7.34 4.72 -29.75
N ASN A 95 6.55 5.70 -30.20
CA ASN A 95 6.43 6.99 -29.53
C ASN A 95 5.60 6.87 -28.23
N VAL A 96 4.51 6.11 -28.28
CA VAL A 96 3.65 5.83 -27.11
C VAL A 96 4.45 5.05 -26.05
N CYS A 97 5.19 4.02 -26.49
CA CYS A 97 6.04 3.25 -25.58
C CYS A 97 7.18 4.11 -24.98
N ALA A 98 7.79 5.01 -25.77
CA ALA A 98 8.82 5.92 -25.28
C ALA A 98 8.28 6.90 -24.23
N GLN A 99 7.09 7.47 -24.44
CA GLN A 99 6.44 8.33 -23.45
C GLN A 99 6.12 7.56 -22.16
N ALA A 100 5.62 6.33 -22.27
CA ALA A 100 5.36 5.49 -21.10
C ALA A 100 6.64 5.22 -20.28
N ARG A 101 7.74 4.89 -20.95
CA ARG A 101 9.05 4.68 -20.31
C ARG A 101 9.62 5.96 -19.68
N GLN A 102 9.43 7.11 -20.34
CA GLN A 102 9.88 8.39 -19.78
C GLN A 102 9.15 8.69 -18.48
N PHE A 103 7.83 8.46 -18.44
CA PHE A 103 7.05 8.58 -17.21
C PHE A 103 7.57 7.66 -16.09
N GLU A 104 7.85 6.38 -16.39
CA GLU A 104 8.44 5.46 -15.41
C GLU A 104 9.80 5.96 -14.90
N GLN A 105 10.66 6.44 -15.80
CA GLN A 105 11.98 6.96 -15.46
C GLN A 105 11.90 8.20 -14.57
N ASP A 106 10.95 9.11 -14.82
CA ASP A 106 10.75 10.30 -14.00
C ASP A 106 10.27 9.92 -12.59
N ILE A 107 9.36 8.95 -12.49
CA ILE A 107 8.92 8.39 -11.21
C ILE A 107 10.09 7.71 -10.47
N ASP A 108 10.93 6.96 -11.17
CA ASP A 108 12.11 6.32 -10.57
C ASP A 108 13.11 7.36 -10.03
N ASN A 109 13.34 8.43 -10.77
CA ASN A 109 14.19 9.54 -10.32
C ASN A 109 13.65 10.18 -9.03
N ILE A 110 12.32 10.36 -8.93
CA ILE A 110 11.70 10.84 -7.68
C ILE A 110 11.87 9.80 -6.57
N ASN A 111 11.60 8.53 -6.85
CA ASN A 111 11.74 7.44 -5.89
C ASN A 111 13.15 7.30 -5.33
N MET A 112 14.17 7.67 -6.11
CA MET A 112 15.58 7.63 -5.73
C MET A 112 16.08 8.90 -5.01
N MET A 113 15.21 9.88 -4.76
CA MET A 113 15.61 11.09 -4.02
C MET A 113 16.18 10.70 -2.64
N PRO A 114 17.37 11.22 -2.25
CA PRO A 114 18.05 10.82 -1.01
C PRO A 114 17.17 10.92 0.24
N LYS A 115 16.41 12.01 0.37
CA LYS A 115 15.50 12.22 1.51
C LYS A 115 14.40 11.15 1.60
N LEU A 116 13.81 10.78 0.46
CA LEU A 116 12.80 9.72 0.43
C LEU A 116 13.39 8.37 0.81
N ASN A 117 14.60 8.07 0.32
CA ASN A 117 15.30 6.84 0.66
C ASN A 117 15.64 6.76 2.15
N GLU A 118 16.13 7.85 2.75
CA GLU A 118 16.39 7.93 4.19
C GLU A 118 15.12 7.68 5.01
N GLU A 119 14.00 8.33 4.66
CA GLU A 119 12.71 8.13 5.34
C GLU A 119 12.21 6.68 5.21
N ARG A 120 12.35 6.06 4.03
CA ARG A 120 11.97 4.66 3.80
C ARG A 120 12.84 3.69 4.58
N ILE A 121 14.15 3.94 4.68
CA ILE A 121 15.07 3.13 5.50
C ILE A 121 14.62 3.17 6.96
N ILE A 122 14.40 4.37 7.51
CA ILE A 122 13.94 4.55 8.89
C ILE A 122 12.60 3.83 9.12
N ALA A 123 11.63 4.01 8.22
CA ALA A 123 10.35 3.31 8.31
C ALA A 123 10.57 1.78 8.34
N SER A 124 11.37 1.24 7.41
CA SER A 124 11.64 -0.21 7.29
C SER A 124 12.30 -0.81 8.54
N GLU A 125 13.21 -0.09 9.20
CA GLU A 125 13.86 -0.52 10.44
C GLU A 125 12.85 -0.64 11.60
N THR A 126 11.81 0.20 11.59
CA THR A 126 10.77 0.18 12.64
C THR A 126 9.69 -0.88 12.41
N VAL A 127 9.41 -1.27 11.15
CA VAL A 127 8.35 -2.21 10.78
C VAL A 127 8.45 -3.50 11.58
N LYS A 128 9.60 -4.19 11.51
CA LYS A 128 9.80 -5.49 12.17
C LYS A 128 9.57 -5.43 13.68
N THR A 129 10.09 -4.38 14.32
CA THR A 129 10.01 -4.20 15.77
C THR A 129 8.58 -3.90 16.22
N LYS A 130 7.90 -2.96 15.53
CA LYS A 130 6.52 -2.57 15.83
C LYS A 130 5.52 -3.70 15.51
N SER A 131 5.67 -4.35 14.35
CA SER A 131 4.88 -5.53 13.95
C SER A 131 4.96 -6.68 14.97
N THR A 132 6.18 -7.01 15.40
CA THR A 132 6.37 -8.07 16.40
C THR A 132 5.69 -7.72 17.73
N LYS A 133 5.81 -6.47 18.16
CA LYS A 133 5.15 -5.98 19.38
C LYS A 133 3.62 -6.03 19.25
N ALA A 134 3.07 -5.54 18.14
CA ALA A 134 1.62 -5.55 17.88
C ALA A 134 1.06 -6.98 17.92
N LYS A 135 1.72 -7.96 17.26
CA LYS A 135 1.31 -9.38 17.32
C LYS A 135 1.31 -9.94 18.74
N GLN A 136 2.33 -9.62 19.54
CA GLN A 136 2.41 -10.08 20.92
C GLN A 136 1.31 -9.47 21.79
N ASP A 137 1.07 -8.17 21.64
CA ASP A 137 0.08 -7.44 22.43
C ASP A 137 -1.35 -7.84 22.04
N TYR A 138 -1.63 -8.04 20.74
CA TYR A 138 -2.90 -8.59 20.24
C TYR A 138 -3.18 -9.99 20.80
N LYS A 139 -2.20 -10.89 20.75
CA LYS A 139 -2.32 -12.25 21.30
C LYS A 139 -2.64 -12.21 22.80
N LYS A 140 -1.94 -11.37 23.57
CA LYS A 140 -2.19 -11.20 25.02
C LYS A 140 -3.59 -10.67 25.29
N GLN A 141 -4.06 -9.69 24.51
CA GLN A 141 -5.40 -9.12 24.65
C GLN A 141 -6.48 -10.18 24.44
N ARG A 142 -6.37 -10.99 23.38
CA ARG A 142 -7.34 -12.08 23.15
C ARG A 142 -7.37 -13.13 24.24
N ILE A 143 -6.21 -13.52 24.76
CA ILE A 143 -6.15 -14.46 25.90
C ILE A 143 -6.87 -13.86 27.12
N LYS A 144 -6.64 -12.58 27.42
CA LYS A 144 -7.35 -11.88 28.51
C LYS A 144 -8.87 -11.82 28.30
N GLN A 145 -9.32 -11.75 27.05
CA GLN A 145 -10.74 -11.75 26.68
C GLN A 145 -11.38 -13.16 26.67
N GLY A 146 -10.62 -14.23 26.99
CA GLY A 146 -11.11 -15.61 26.92
C GLY A 146 -11.20 -16.18 25.50
N LEU A 147 -10.60 -15.49 24.51
CA LEU A 147 -10.66 -15.83 23.09
C LEU A 147 -9.36 -16.50 22.58
N GLY A 148 -8.48 -16.89 23.48
CA GLY A 148 -7.15 -17.44 23.14
C GLY A 148 -7.16 -18.79 22.42
N ASN A 149 -8.32 -19.45 22.34
CA ASN A 149 -8.55 -20.71 21.65
C ASN A 149 -9.56 -20.60 20.50
N ILE A 150 -9.97 -19.40 20.09
CA ILE A 150 -10.94 -19.21 18.99
C ILE A 150 -10.20 -18.70 17.76
N CYS A 151 -10.37 -19.38 16.63
CA CYS A 151 -9.91 -18.95 15.32
C CYS A 151 -10.87 -17.89 14.79
N GLU A 152 -10.38 -16.70 14.46
CA GLU A 152 -11.22 -15.59 13.98
C GLU A 152 -11.77 -15.83 12.58
N LYS A 153 -10.96 -16.42 11.69
CA LYS A 153 -11.37 -16.66 10.30
C LYS A 153 -12.51 -17.69 10.18
N THR A 154 -12.55 -18.68 11.06
CA THR A 154 -13.60 -19.73 11.05
C THR A 154 -14.64 -19.53 12.14
N ASN A 155 -14.39 -18.65 13.11
CA ASN A 155 -15.18 -18.47 14.32
C ASN A 155 -15.43 -19.79 15.10
N GLN A 156 -14.45 -20.70 15.06
CA GLN A 156 -14.50 -22.01 15.73
C GLN A 156 -13.34 -22.16 16.72
N PRO A 157 -13.48 -23.04 17.73
CA PRO A 157 -12.35 -23.44 18.55
C PRO A 157 -11.20 -23.99 17.72
N ILE A 158 -9.98 -23.61 18.09
CA ILE A 158 -8.75 -24.12 17.50
C ILE A 158 -8.63 -25.61 17.88
N PRO A 159 -8.45 -26.52 16.90
CA PRO A 159 -8.37 -27.95 17.17
C PRO A 159 -7.28 -28.32 18.17
N GLN A 160 -7.49 -29.41 18.90
CA GLN A 160 -6.48 -29.91 19.83
C GLN A 160 -5.19 -30.27 19.09
N GLY A 161 -4.06 -29.74 19.58
CA GLY A 161 -2.74 -29.91 18.93
C GLY A 161 -2.38 -28.79 17.95
N ASP A 162 -3.35 -27.94 17.58
CA ASP A 162 -3.13 -26.77 16.74
C ASP A 162 -2.74 -25.53 17.59
N LYS A 163 -1.91 -24.64 17.04
CA LYS A 163 -1.41 -23.45 17.77
C LYS A 163 -2.05 -22.17 17.26
N LEU A 164 -2.27 -21.22 18.17
CA LEU A 164 -2.69 -19.88 17.78
C LEU A 164 -1.51 -19.07 17.20
N HIS A 165 -1.67 -18.64 15.96
CA HIS A 165 -0.81 -17.70 15.25
C HIS A 165 -1.53 -16.39 15.00
N ILE A 166 -0.76 -15.29 14.93
CA ILE A 166 -1.27 -13.99 14.51
C ILE A 166 -0.83 -13.76 13.07
N HIS A 167 -1.80 -13.66 12.18
CA HIS A 167 -1.65 -13.39 10.76
C HIS A 167 -1.80 -11.89 10.48
N HIS A 168 -1.18 -11.43 9.40
CA HIS A 168 -1.33 -10.08 8.86
C HIS A 168 -2.22 -10.13 7.63
N ASP A 169 -3.29 -9.34 7.63
CA ASP A 169 -4.19 -9.13 6.50
C ASP A 169 -4.54 -7.63 6.41
N PRO A 170 -3.95 -6.87 5.47
CA PRO A 170 -3.12 -7.35 4.36
C PRO A 170 -1.68 -7.68 4.78
N ARG A 171 -0.89 -8.29 3.89
CA ARG A 171 0.49 -8.71 4.19
C ARG A 171 1.39 -7.51 4.49
N GLU A 172 2.27 -7.69 5.48
CA GLU A 172 3.30 -6.71 5.85
C GLU A 172 4.22 -6.32 4.69
N ALA A 173 4.47 -7.22 3.73
CA ALA A 173 5.30 -6.93 2.57
C ALA A 173 4.63 -5.96 1.57
N ASP A 174 3.30 -5.99 1.48
CA ASP A 174 2.55 -5.15 0.55
C ASP A 174 2.18 -3.81 1.19
N PHE A 175 1.89 -3.84 2.51
CA PHE A 175 1.46 -2.68 3.29
C PHE A 175 2.22 -2.63 4.63
N PRO A 176 3.52 -2.32 4.62
CA PRO A 176 4.34 -2.28 5.83
C PRO A 176 3.84 -1.25 6.86
N GLU A 177 3.17 -0.19 6.42
CA GLU A 177 2.53 0.81 7.30
C GLU A 177 1.43 0.24 8.18
N LEU A 178 0.75 -0.82 7.73
CA LEU A 178 -0.33 -1.47 8.48
C LEU A 178 0.17 -2.58 9.39
N ALA A 179 1.46 -2.90 9.36
CA ALA A 179 1.99 -4.08 10.04
C ALA A 179 1.95 -4.00 11.58
N ALA A 180 1.61 -2.85 12.15
CA ALA A 180 1.38 -2.69 13.58
C ALA A 180 -0.09 -2.36 13.93
N GLU A 181 -0.94 -2.16 12.93
CA GLU A 181 -2.35 -1.85 13.14
C GLU A 181 -3.10 -3.08 13.65
N GLN A 182 -3.81 -2.95 14.77
CA GLN A 182 -4.61 -4.05 15.29
C GLN A 182 -5.66 -4.54 14.27
N ALA A 183 -6.19 -3.63 13.46
CA ALA A 183 -7.18 -3.94 12.42
C ALA A 183 -6.62 -4.79 11.26
N SER A 184 -5.29 -4.88 11.12
CA SER A 184 -4.63 -5.76 10.14
C SER A 184 -4.25 -7.12 10.72
N LEU A 185 -4.49 -7.35 12.01
CA LEU A 185 -4.15 -8.59 12.69
C LEU A 185 -5.34 -9.53 12.76
N SER A 186 -5.11 -10.81 12.49
CA SER A 186 -6.09 -11.86 12.77
C SER A 186 -5.51 -13.06 13.51
N ALA A 187 -6.28 -13.62 14.43
CA ALA A 187 -5.85 -14.72 15.28
C ALA A 187 -6.37 -16.06 14.71
N ASN A 188 -5.47 -16.86 14.14
CA ASN A 188 -5.83 -18.08 13.38
C ASN A 188 -5.10 -19.32 13.93
N GLY A 189 -5.75 -20.49 13.87
CA GLY A 189 -5.08 -21.79 14.09
C GLY A 189 -4.01 -22.05 13.01
N SER A 190 -2.97 -22.85 13.29
CA SER A 190 -1.85 -23.07 12.37
C SER A 190 -2.32 -23.61 11.02
N THR A 191 -3.33 -24.49 10.98
CA THR A 191 -3.88 -25.00 9.71
C THR A 191 -4.40 -23.87 8.83
N VAL A 192 -5.29 -23.04 9.37
CA VAL A 192 -5.91 -21.90 8.66
C VAL A 192 -4.88 -20.83 8.32
N HIS A 193 -3.94 -20.59 9.23
CA HIS A 193 -2.84 -19.66 9.02
C HIS A 193 -1.95 -20.10 7.83
N ASN A 194 -1.61 -21.39 7.76
CA ASN A 194 -0.80 -21.94 6.67
C ASN A 194 -1.52 -21.92 5.32
N GLU A 195 -2.84 -22.08 5.31
CA GLU A 195 -3.65 -21.87 4.11
C GLU A 195 -3.67 -20.40 3.67
N GLY A 196 -3.72 -19.45 4.61
CA GLY A 196 -3.54 -18.02 4.33
C GLY A 196 -2.25 -17.74 3.58
N HIS A 197 -1.11 -18.23 4.08
CA HIS A 197 0.21 -18.08 3.43
C HIS A 197 0.31 -18.72 2.04
N LYS A 198 -0.53 -19.70 1.71
CA LYS A 198 -0.57 -20.26 0.34
C LYS A 198 -1.23 -19.28 -0.64
N ASN A 199 -2.31 -18.63 -0.19
CA ASN A 199 -3.03 -17.64 -0.99
C ASN A 199 -2.26 -16.32 -1.11
N ASP A 200 -1.43 -15.99 -0.12
CA ASP A 200 -0.53 -14.86 -0.13
C ASP A 200 0.48 -14.89 -1.30
N ASN A 201 0.79 -16.07 -1.84
CA ASN A 201 1.70 -16.21 -2.99
C ASN A 201 1.01 -16.06 -4.34
N GLU A 202 -0.32 -15.90 -4.39
CA GLU A 202 -1.01 -15.58 -5.63
C GLU A 202 -0.90 -14.07 -5.88
N PRO A 203 -0.50 -13.62 -7.09
CA PRO A 203 -0.53 -12.19 -7.41
C PRO A 203 -1.96 -11.66 -7.26
N PHE A 204 -2.10 -10.48 -6.65
CA PHE A 204 -3.38 -9.78 -6.50
C PHE A 204 -4.18 -9.87 -7.81
N LYS A 205 -5.37 -10.50 -7.76
CA LYS A 205 -6.32 -10.52 -8.87
C LYS A 205 -6.97 -9.15 -9.06
#